data_AF-A0A7C0WHB6-F1
#
_entry.id   AF-A0A7C0WHB6-F1
#
_cell.length_a   1.000
_cell.length_b   1.000
_cell.length_c   1.000
_cell.angle_alpha   90.00
_cell.angle_beta   90.00
_cell.angle_gamma   90.00
#
_symmetry.space_group_name_H-M   'P 1'
#
loop_
_entity.id
_entity.type
_entity.pdbx_description
1 polymer ?
#
loop_
_entity_poly.entity_id
_entity_poly.type
_entity_poly.pdbx_seq_one_letter_code
_entity_poly.pdbx_strand_id
1 'polypeptide(L)'
;RRINCRNALNAGQAEIAYEIAKNHGPLTGQYYYEAEFLAGWIALQFLGKPEIAQQHFLALRTASSGPKTTAKSEYWLARALGAMGNDTEANSHLENAAKFPLTYYGQIARQTLKATPGALPLPPAPTPSEEDFENFAKRDAVKTIALIRAVKLDKLAPLFFHQLARTIESPGEAFLLAKLATVMQQPHASVRLSKIAFNRGLPLAEQAYPTNLLPEYKRINKPVEPALLYALSRQESEFNPVAKSPVGARGLMQIMPGTARAIARQNKVRYHRSKLTKDPSYNVMLGAAHLADLLASYNGSYILTLVAYNAGGGRVRSWTKEFGDPRAKNVDAIDWVERIPFTETRNYVKKILTGLQIFRSRLNGPGGALRILSDLNRGQQETPAETAPPGPEPATASN
;
A
#
# COMPACT_ATOMS: atom_id res chain seq x y z
N ARG A 1 -23.68 -8.32 -3.11
CA ARG A 1 -23.64 -7.66 -1.78
C ARG A 1 -22.68 -6.47 -1.71
N ARG A 2 -21.34 -6.66 -1.68
CA ARG A 2 -20.37 -5.52 -1.65
C ARG A 2 -20.58 -4.52 -2.78
N ILE A 3 -20.82 -5.02 -4.00
CA ILE A 3 -21.12 -4.18 -5.18
C ILE A 3 -22.44 -3.43 -4.96
N ASN A 4 -23.52 -4.14 -4.61
CA ASN A 4 -24.84 -3.53 -4.35
C ASN A 4 -24.79 -2.46 -3.26
N CYS A 5 -24.06 -2.71 -2.16
CA CYS A 5 -23.85 -1.76 -1.09
C CYS A 5 -23.16 -0.47 -1.60
N ARG A 6 -22.09 -0.61 -2.38
CA ARG A 6 -21.39 0.55 -2.97
C ARG A 6 -22.23 1.27 -4.03
N ASN A 7 -23.02 0.54 -4.81
CA ASN A 7 -23.97 1.14 -5.75
C ASN A 7 -25.05 1.95 -5.01
N ALA A 8 -25.58 1.43 -3.90
CA ALA A 8 -26.54 2.15 -3.06
C ALA A 8 -25.91 3.42 -2.45
N LEU A 9 -24.66 3.36 -1.95
CA LEU A 9 -23.94 4.57 -1.51
C LEU A 9 -23.80 5.60 -2.62
N ASN A 10 -23.44 5.17 -3.82
CA ASN A 10 -23.29 6.06 -4.98
C ASN A 10 -24.63 6.66 -5.44
N ALA A 11 -25.74 5.99 -5.17
CA ALA A 11 -27.09 6.49 -5.42
C ALA A 11 -27.64 7.38 -4.28
N GLY A 12 -26.82 7.69 -3.26
CA GLY A 12 -27.25 8.47 -2.09
C GLY A 12 -28.14 7.71 -1.11
N GLN A 13 -28.21 6.38 -1.23
CA GLN A 13 -29.05 5.51 -0.39
C GLN A 13 -28.21 4.86 0.72
N ALA A 14 -27.74 5.67 1.66
CA ALA A 14 -26.82 5.23 2.71
C ALA A 14 -27.45 4.21 3.67
N GLU A 15 -28.74 4.35 3.98
CA GLU A 15 -29.48 3.44 4.86
C GLU A 15 -29.61 2.07 4.22
N ILE A 16 -29.97 2.01 2.93
CA ILE A 16 -30.03 0.77 2.16
C ILE A 16 -28.64 0.13 2.09
N ALA A 17 -27.60 0.93 1.85
CA ALA A 17 -26.23 0.43 1.82
C ALA A 17 -25.82 -0.17 3.17
N TYR A 18 -26.18 0.47 4.28
CA TYR A 18 -25.92 -0.01 5.63
C TYR A 18 -26.67 -1.30 5.92
N GLU A 19 -27.97 -1.40 5.63
CA GLU A 19 -28.74 -2.63 5.81
C GLU A 19 -28.18 -3.78 4.97
N ILE A 20 -27.79 -3.48 3.73
CA ILE A 20 -27.09 -4.45 2.88
C ILE A 20 -25.77 -4.86 3.51
N ALA A 21 -25.01 -3.99 4.20
CA ALA A 21 -23.68 -4.26 4.77
C ALA A 21 -23.69 -4.90 6.18
N LYS A 22 -24.69 -4.60 6.99
CA LYS A 22 -24.95 -5.17 8.31
C LYS A 22 -25.46 -6.61 8.21
N ASN A 23 -26.43 -6.87 7.33
CA ASN A 23 -27.08 -8.18 7.23
C ASN A 23 -26.23 -9.16 6.39
N HIS A 24 -25.05 -9.53 6.91
CA HIS A 24 -24.05 -10.29 6.14
C HIS A 24 -24.21 -11.80 6.17
N GLY A 25 -25.09 -12.29 7.02
CA GLY A 25 -25.22 -13.72 7.28
C GLY A 25 -23.95 -14.29 7.92
N PRO A 26 -23.83 -15.62 8.00
CA PRO A 26 -22.67 -16.26 8.61
C PRO A 26 -21.46 -16.16 7.69
N LEU A 27 -20.58 -15.19 7.95
CA LEU A 27 -19.28 -15.05 7.29
C LEU A 27 -18.16 -15.39 8.28
N THR A 28 -17.03 -15.85 7.75
CA THR A 28 -15.82 -16.13 8.55
C THR A 28 -14.57 -15.50 7.93
N GLY A 29 -13.52 -15.36 8.74
CA GLY A 29 -12.21 -14.86 8.32
C GLY A 29 -12.28 -13.50 7.62
N GLN A 30 -11.58 -13.37 6.50
CA GLN A 30 -11.46 -12.09 5.78
C GLN A 30 -12.81 -11.53 5.30
N TYR A 31 -13.77 -12.39 4.94
CA TYR A 31 -15.08 -11.93 4.47
C TYR A 31 -15.90 -11.30 5.60
N TYR A 32 -15.80 -11.85 6.81
CA TYR A 32 -16.37 -11.25 8.01
C TYR A 32 -15.74 -9.89 8.29
N TYR A 33 -14.40 -9.81 8.29
CA TYR A 33 -13.66 -8.58 8.54
C TYR A 33 -14.05 -7.45 7.57
N GLU A 34 -14.21 -7.76 6.29
CA GLU A 34 -14.61 -6.79 5.29
C GLU A 34 -16.07 -6.34 5.44
N ALA A 35 -16.96 -7.22 5.88
CA ALA A 35 -18.37 -6.91 6.09
C ALA A 35 -18.58 -6.00 7.29
N GLU A 36 -18.00 -6.36 8.45
CA GLU A 36 -18.06 -5.54 9.66
C GLU A 36 -17.45 -4.16 9.44
N PHE A 37 -16.27 -4.13 8.79
CA PHE A 37 -15.67 -2.85 8.43
C PHE A 37 -16.57 -1.99 7.56
N LEU A 38 -17.18 -2.58 6.52
CA LEU A 38 -18.04 -1.83 5.59
C LEU A 38 -19.28 -1.29 6.30
N ALA A 39 -19.91 -2.08 7.16
CA ALA A 39 -21.07 -1.65 7.95
C ALA A 39 -20.71 -0.48 8.89
N GLY A 40 -19.62 -0.61 9.65
CA GLY A 40 -19.16 0.44 10.56
C GLY A 40 -18.72 1.71 9.83
N TRP A 41 -18.01 1.57 8.70
CA TRP A 41 -17.59 2.72 7.90
C TRP A 41 -18.77 3.49 7.31
N ILE A 42 -19.83 2.79 6.86
CA ILE A 42 -21.05 3.44 6.37
C ILE A 42 -21.78 4.15 7.50
N ALA A 43 -21.95 3.48 8.65
CA ALA A 43 -22.57 4.07 9.82
C ALA A 43 -21.86 5.36 10.26
N LEU A 44 -20.53 5.35 10.24
CA LEU A 44 -19.73 6.52 10.63
C LEU A 44 -19.79 7.64 9.59
N GLN A 45 -19.46 7.35 8.33
CA GLN A 45 -19.21 8.40 7.33
C GLN A 45 -20.45 8.90 6.61
N PHE A 46 -21.49 8.08 6.51
CA PHE A 46 -22.68 8.41 5.70
C PHE A 46 -23.95 8.55 6.52
N LEU A 47 -24.05 7.88 7.68
CA LEU A 47 -25.24 7.96 8.54
C LEU A 47 -25.05 8.87 9.77
N GLY A 48 -23.81 9.29 10.08
CA GLY A 48 -23.52 10.07 11.27
C GLY A 48 -23.86 9.33 12.57
N LYS A 49 -23.71 8.00 12.59
CA LYS A 49 -24.03 7.12 13.74
C LYS A 49 -22.76 6.49 14.30
N PRO A 50 -21.92 7.27 15.01
CA PRO A 50 -20.63 6.79 15.50
C PRO A 50 -20.73 5.68 16.54
N GLU A 51 -21.81 5.61 17.33
CA GLU A 51 -22.06 4.54 18.31
C GLU A 51 -22.26 3.19 17.60
N ILE A 52 -23.03 3.18 16.51
CA ILE A 52 -23.24 1.99 15.67
C ILE A 52 -21.92 1.59 15.01
N ALA A 53 -21.16 2.57 14.52
CA ALA A 53 -19.86 2.31 13.92
C ALA A 53 -18.87 1.68 14.90
N GLN A 54 -18.84 2.18 16.14
CA GLN A 54 -18.01 1.64 17.22
C GLN A 54 -18.31 0.15 17.46
N GLN A 55 -19.58 -0.25 17.51
CA GLN A 55 -19.97 -1.65 17.68
C GLN A 55 -19.39 -2.55 16.59
N HIS A 56 -19.51 -2.14 15.32
CA HIS A 56 -18.94 -2.88 14.18
C HIS A 56 -17.42 -2.94 14.22
N PHE A 57 -16.75 -1.83 14.56
CA PHE A 57 -15.29 -1.80 14.64
C PHE A 57 -14.76 -2.58 15.85
N LEU A 58 -15.52 -2.66 16.94
CA LEU A 58 -15.21 -3.51 18.09
C LEU A 58 -15.37 -4.99 17.73
N ALA A 59 -16.46 -5.37 17.05
CA ALA A 59 -16.65 -6.72 16.55
C ALA A 59 -15.51 -7.15 15.60
N LEU A 60 -15.14 -6.25 14.69
CA LEU A 60 -13.95 -6.41 13.84
C LEU A 60 -12.68 -6.59 14.68
N ARG A 61 -12.45 -5.75 15.69
CA ARG A 61 -11.26 -5.80 16.54
C ARG A 61 -11.16 -7.11 17.32
N THR A 62 -12.27 -7.59 17.87
CA THR A 62 -12.37 -8.85 18.61
C THR A 62 -12.08 -10.05 17.73
N ALA A 63 -12.59 -10.05 16.50
CA ALA A 63 -12.36 -11.13 15.55
C ALA A 63 -11.01 -11.04 14.81
N SER A 64 -10.34 -9.88 14.85
CA SER A 64 -9.14 -9.61 14.06
C SER A 64 -7.97 -10.51 14.42
N SER A 65 -7.45 -11.21 13.42
CA SER A 65 -6.15 -11.90 13.51
C SER A 65 -5.08 -11.14 12.72
N GLY A 66 -3.96 -10.82 13.37
CA GLY A 66 -2.73 -10.32 12.74
C GLY A 66 -2.65 -8.80 12.52
N PRO A 67 -1.43 -8.29 12.25
CA PRO A 67 -1.11 -6.85 12.36
C PRO A 67 -2.00 -5.91 11.55
N LYS A 68 -2.35 -6.28 10.31
CA LYS A 68 -3.07 -5.37 9.39
C LYS A 68 -4.52 -5.14 9.81
N THR A 69 -5.21 -6.20 10.20
CA THR A 69 -6.62 -6.12 10.58
C THR A 69 -6.75 -5.45 11.94
N THR A 70 -5.86 -5.80 12.89
CA THR A 70 -5.80 -5.14 14.20
C THR A 70 -5.54 -3.63 14.06
N ALA A 71 -4.50 -3.21 13.33
CA ALA A 71 -4.22 -1.78 13.16
C ALA A 71 -5.37 -1.04 12.48
N LYS A 72 -6.06 -1.69 11.54
CA LYS A 72 -7.25 -1.12 10.89
C LYS A 72 -8.39 -0.93 11.89
N SER A 73 -8.76 -1.97 12.64
CA SER A 73 -9.88 -1.89 13.59
C SER A 73 -9.62 -0.87 14.68
N GLU A 74 -8.39 -0.81 15.21
CA GLU A 74 -7.98 0.17 16.23
C GLU A 74 -8.10 1.60 15.68
N TYR A 75 -7.58 1.86 14.48
CA TYR A 75 -7.67 3.19 13.87
C TYR A 75 -9.12 3.65 13.63
N TRP A 76 -9.98 2.75 13.17
CA TRP A 76 -11.38 3.11 12.91
C TRP A 76 -12.24 3.20 14.19
N LEU A 77 -11.90 2.43 15.24
CA LEU A 77 -12.44 2.64 16.58
C LEU A 77 -12.10 4.04 17.09
N ALA A 78 -10.83 4.46 16.94
CA ALA A 78 -10.43 5.81 17.30
C ALA A 78 -11.23 6.89 16.57
N ARG A 79 -11.47 6.71 15.26
CA ARG A 79 -12.30 7.64 14.49
C ARG A 79 -13.76 7.68 14.92
N ALA A 80 -14.35 6.54 15.28
CA ALA A 80 -15.72 6.51 15.82
C ALA A 80 -15.80 7.21 17.18
N LEU A 81 -14.84 6.95 18.08
CA LEU A 81 -14.77 7.57 19.40
C LEU A 81 -14.54 9.08 19.33
N GLY A 82 -13.64 9.55 18.46
CA GLY A 82 -13.43 10.97 18.23
C GLY A 82 -14.68 11.67 17.70
N ALA A 83 -15.47 11.02 16.86
CA ALA A 83 -16.76 11.56 16.39
C ALA A 83 -17.81 11.67 17.52
N MET A 84 -17.64 10.94 18.64
CA MET A 84 -18.45 11.06 19.86
C MET A 84 -17.85 12.04 20.88
N GLY A 85 -16.73 12.69 20.57
CA GLY A 85 -16.01 13.57 21.50
C GLY A 85 -15.24 12.83 22.61
N ASN A 86 -15.05 11.51 22.49
CA ASN A 86 -14.27 10.73 23.45
C ASN A 86 -12.78 10.67 23.05
N ASP A 87 -12.10 11.81 23.14
CA ASP A 87 -10.72 11.98 22.67
C ASP A 87 -9.72 11.12 23.44
N THR A 88 -9.95 10.88 24.74
CA THR A 88 -9.07 10.07 25.58
C THR A 88 -9.04 8.61 25.10
N GLU A 89 -10.20 7.99 24.91
CA GLU A 89 -10.25 6.62 24.37
C GLU A 89 -9.83 6.58 22.90
N ALA A 90 -10.19 7.58 22.10
CA ALA A 90 -9.75 7.68 20.71
C ALA A 90 -8.22 7.67 20.59
N ASN A 91 -7.52 8.44 21.43
CA ASN A 91 -6.07 8.46 21.48
C ASN A 91 -5.48 7.11 21.92
N SER A 92 -6.08 6.42 22.89
CA SER A 92 -5.66 5.08 23.28
C SER A 92 -5.74 4.07 22.11
N HIS A 93 -6.81 4.13 21.32
CA HIS A 93 -6.95 3.30 20.13
C HIS A 93 -5.96 3.68 19.01
N LEU A 94 -5.65 4.97 18.83
CA LEU A 94 -4.57 5.39 17.94
C LEU A 94 -3.21 4.83 18.40
N GLU A 95 -2.91 4.85 19.70
CA GLU A 95 -1.68 4.28 20.26
C GLU A 95 -1.60 2.78 20.00
N ASN A 96 -2.72 2.07 20.14
CA ASN A 96 -2.80 0.64 19.83
C ASN A 96 -2.58 0.35 18.34
N ALA A 97 -3.17 1.14 17.44
CA ALA A 97 -2.88 1.04 16.00
C ALA A 97 -1.41 1.35 15.69
N ALA A 98 -0.84 2.34 16.37
CA ALA A 98 0.52 2.82 16.18
C ALA A 98 1.62 1.80 16.56
N LYS A 99 1.28 0.76 17.35
CA LYS A 99 2.13 -0.40 17.64
C LYS A 99 2.44 -1.24 16.40
N PHE A 100 1.72 -1.03 15.28
CA PHE A 100 1.93 -1.74 14.02
C PHE A 100 2.47 -0.80 12.91
N PRO A 101 3.70 -0.26 13.06
CA PRO A 101 4.27 0.78 12.18
C PRO A 101 4.42 0.34 10.71
N LEU A 102 4.30 -0.94 10.43
CA LEU A 102 4.51 -1.51 9.09
C LEU A 102 3.20 -1.75 8.34
N THR A 103 2.10 -1.24 8.87
CA THR A 103 0.75 -1.32 8.30
C THR A 103 0.25 0.07 7.91
N TYR A 104 -0.65 0.13 6.93
CA TYR A 104 -1.22 1.40 6.45
C TYR A 104 -1.82 2.25 7.58
N TYR A 105 -2.72 1.68 8.38
CA TYR A 105 -3.36 2.40 9.46
C TYR A 105 -2.46 2.60 10.68
N GLY A 106 -1.49 1.71 10.94
CA GLY A 106 -0.51 1.95 11.99
C GLY A 106 0.42 3.12 11.66
N GLN A 107 0.79 3.30 10.39
CA GLN A 107 1.54 4.47 9.93
C GLN A 107 0.72 5.76 10.04
N ILE A 108 -0.55 5.71 9.64
CA ILE A 108 -1.48 6.84 9.78
C ILE A 108 -1.61 7.19 11.26
N ALA A 109 -1.95 6.23 12.13
CA ALA A 109 -2.12 6.46 13.56
C ALA A 109 -0.87 7.03 14.23
N ARG A 110 0.32 6.51 13.90
CA ARG A 110 1.59 7.08 14.38
C ARG A 110 1.76 8.55 14.00
N GLN A 111 1.39 8.91 12.78
CA GLN A 111 1.53 10.28 12.30
C GLN A 111 0.38 11.19 12.78
N THR A 112 -0.79 10.64 13.06
CA THR A 112 -1.89 11.36 13.72
C THR A 112 -1.51 11.75 15.15
N LEU A 113 -0.90 10.82 15.91
CA LEU A 113 -0.42 11.09 17.27
C LEU A 113 0.74 12.09 17.33
N LYS A 114 1.53 12.21 16.26
CA LYS A 114 2.69 13.12 16.17
C LYS A 114 2.73 13.77 14.79
N ALA A 115 2.22 14.99 14.70
CA ALA A 115 1.99 15.74 13.45
C ALA A 115 3.27 16.22 12.70
N THR A 116 4.44 15.63 12.96
CA THR A 116 5.69 15.91 12.25
C THR A 116 6.14 14.68 11.44
N PRO A 117 6.94 14.85 10.37
CA PRO A 117 7.59 13.73 9.72
C PRO A 117 8.29 12.87 10.78
N GLY A 118 7.79 11.65 10.94
CA GLY A 118 8.19 10.77 12.04
C GLY A 118 9.31 9.84 11.64
N ALA A 119 9.98 9.28 12.64
CA ALA A 119 10.83 8.12 12.41
C ALA A 119 9.96 6.89 12.11
N LEU A 120 10.33 6.12 11.08
CA LEU A 120 9.79 4.78 10.85
C LEU A 120 10.87 3.73 11.16
N PRO A 121 11.04 3.32 12.44
CA PRO A 121 12.00 2.28 12.77
C PRO A 121 11.55 0.96 12.15
N LEU A 122 12.51 0.25 11.56
CA LEU A 122 12.31 -1.10 11.06
C LEU A 122 12.99 -2.06 12.04
N PRO A 123 12.31 -3.14 12.47
CA PRO A 123 12.98 -4.19 13.23
C PRO A 123 14.21 -4.70 12.47
N PRO A 124 15.34 -4.95 13.15
CA PRO A 124 16.51 -5.54 12.50
C PRO A 124 16.14 -6.91 11.93
N ALA A 125 16.81 -7.29 10.84
CA ALA A 125 16.67 -8.64 10.32
C ALA A 125 17.12 -9.65 11.39
N PRO A 126 16.44 -10.81 11.51
CA PRO A 126 16.83 -11.82 12.47
C PRO A 126 18.18 -12.42 12.08
N THR A 127 19.00 -12.71 13.08
CA THR A 127 20.23 -13.51 12.95
C THR A 127 19.87 -14.96 13.29
N PRO A 128 19.92 -15.90 12.34
CA PRO A 128 19.60 -17.30 12.61
C PRO A 128 20.58 -17.91 13.63
N SER A 129 20.06 -18.65 14.61
CA SER A 129 20.85 -19.43 15.56
C SER A 129 21.31 -20.77 14.95
N GLU A 130 22.23 -21.48 15.61
CA GLU A 130 22.59 -22.85 15.22
C GLU A 130 21.36 -23.78 15.19
N GLU A 131 20.46 -23.63 16.18
CA GLU A 131 19.21 -24.38 16.23
C GLU A 131 18.29 -24.07 15.03
N ASP A 132 18.21 -22.80 14.59
CA ASP A 132 17.45 -22.44 13.38
C ASP A 132 18.01 -23.16 12.15
N PHE A 133 19.34 -23.22 12.00
CA PHE A 133 19.97 -23.93 10.89
C PHE A 133 19.65 -25.43 10.92
N GLU A 134 19.77 -26.06 12.09
CA GLU A 134 19.47 -27.48 12.25
C GLU A 134 18.00 -27.79 11.95
N ASN A 135 17.07 -27.04 12.56
CA ASN A 135 15.64 -27.25 12.39
C ASN A 135 15.24 -27.01 10.93
N PHE A 136 15.77 -25.94 10.32
CA PHE A 136 15.50 -25.62 8.92
C PHE A 136 15.97 -26.75 7.99
N ALA A 137 17.19 -27.27 8.19
CA ALA A 137 17.75 -28.36 7.39
C ALA A 137 16.98 -29.70 7.56
N LYS A 138 16.40 -29.95 8.75
CA LYS A 138 15.62 -31.16 9.03
C LYS A 138 14.26 -31.18 8.32
N ARG A 139 13.69 -30.03 7.93
CA ARG A 139 12.37 -29.95 7.27
C ARG A 139 12.33 -30.68 5.94
N ASP A 140 11.35 -31.58 5.77
CA ASP A 140 11.17 -32.33 4.52
C ASP A 140 10.97 -31.43 3.30
N ALA A 141 10.27 -30.30 3.46
CA ALA A 141 10.10 -29.33 2.39
C ALA A 141 11.44 -28.68 1.97
N VAL A 142 12.37 -28.44 2.91
CA VAL A 142 13.71 -27.91 2.60
C VAL A 142 14.56 -28.95 1.89
N LYS A 143 14.56 -30.20 2.37
CA LYS A 143 15.19 -31.34 1.68
C LYS A 143 14.63 -31.52 0.28
N THR A 144 13.32 -31.40 0.12
CA THR A 144 12.63 -31.49 -1.18
C THR A 144 13.04 -30.37 -2.12
N ILE A 145 13.17 -29.12 -1.64
CA ILE A 145 13.69 -28.00 -2.44
C ILE A 145 15.12 -28.30 -2.91
N ALA A 146 15.98 -28.85 -2.05
CA ALA A 146 17.34 -29.23 -2.41
C ALA A 146 17.36 -30.34 -3.49
N LEU A 147 16.51 -31.36 -3.37
CA LEU A 147 16.36 -32.41 -4.38
C LEU A 147 15.85 -31.86 -5.71
N ILE A 148 14.80 -31.02 -5.69
CA ILE A 148 14.25 -30.34 -6.87
C ILE A 148 15.36 -29.60 -7.62
N ARG A 149 16.24 -28.91 -6.88
CA ARG A 149 17.37 -28.19 -7.46
C ARG A 149 18.38 -29.15 -8.07
N ALA A 150 18.72 -30.24 -7.39
CA ALA A 150 19.66 -31.26 -7.88
C ALA A 150 19.21 -31.89 -9.21
N VAL A 151 17.89 -32.12 -9.36
CA VAL A 151 17.32 -32.72 -10.59
C VAL A 151 16.83 -31.68 -11.62
N LYS A 152 17.16 -30.39 -11.43
CA LYS A 152 16.83 -29.27 -12.35
C LYS A 152 15.33 -29.08 -12.61
N LEU A 153 14.48 -29.38 -11.62
CA LEU A 153 13.03 -29.17 -11.67
C LEU A 153 12.58 -27.88 -10.96
N ASP A 154 13.37 -26.80 -11.05
CA ASP A 154 13.20 -25.55 -10.29
C ASP A 154 11.79 -24.94 -10.35
N LYS A 155 11.01 -25.26 -11.39
CA LYS A 155 9.59 -24.86 -11.53
C LYS A 155 8.67 -25.39 -10.42
N LEU A 156 9.04 -26.47 -9.74
CA LEU A 156 8.27 -27.07 -8.65
C LEU A 156 8.58 -26.48 -7.28
N ALA A 157 9.77 -25.88 -7.11
CA ALA A 157 10.22 -25.32 -5.83
C ALA A 157 9.26 -24.28 -5.21
N PRO A 158 8.58 -23.40 -5.98
CA PRO A 158 7.65 -22.42 -5.42
C PRO A 158 6.53 -23.02 -4.54
N LEU A 159 6.07 -24.24 -4.81
CA LEU A 159 5.03 -24.90 -4.02
C LEU A 159 5.47 -25.08 -2.56
N PHE A 160 6.68 -25.63 -2.37
CA PHE A 160 7.27 -25.88 -1.06
C PHE A 160 7.68 -24.59 -0.36
N PHE A 161 8.28 -23.65 -1.10
CA PHE A 161 8.61 -22.33 -0.59
C PHE A 161 7.38 -21.61 -0.01
N HIS A 162 6.28 -21.56 -0.77
CA HIS A 162 5.08 -20.85 -0.35
C HIS A 162 4.38 -21.52 0.83
N GLN A 163 4.43 -22.85 0.93
CA GLN A 163 3.90 -23.54 2.10
C GLN A 163 4.73 -23.21 3.34
N LEU A 164 6.06 -23.34 3.27
CA LEU A 164 6.96 -23.04 4.38
C LEU A 164 6.84 -21.59 4.85
N ALA A 165 6.78 -20.62 3.93
CA ALA A 165 6.64 -19.22 4.33
C ALA A 165 5.34 -18.92 5.11
N ARG A 166 4.29 -19.73 4.90
CA ARG A 166 3.02 -19.62 5.64
C ARG A 166 3.04 -20.30 7.00
N THR A 167 3.92 -21.27 7.22
CA THR A 167 3.91 -22.11 8.43
C THR A 167 5.11 -21.92 9.34
N ILE A 168 6.27 -21.48 8.83
CA ILE A 168 7.45 -21.22 9.67
C ILE A 168 7.12 -20.11 10.67
N GLU A 169 7.38 -20.35 11.95
CA GLU A 169 7.18 -19.38 13.03
C GLU A 169 8.49 -18.75 13.50
N SER A 170 9.60 -19.49 13.46
CA SER A 170 10.92 -18.93 13.78
C SER A 170 11.31 -17.81 12.81
N PRO A 171 11.65 -16.61 13.29
CA PRO A 171 12.24 -15.56 12.47
C PRO A 171 13.52 -15.99 11.75
N GLY A 172 14.39 -16.76 12.41
CA GLY A 172 15.66 -17.22 11.86
C GLY A 172 15.44 -18.20 10.71
N GLU A 173 14.59 -19.20 10.89
CA GLU A 173 14.22 -20.14 9.80
C GLU A 173 13.55 -19.43 8.62
N ALA A 174 12.70 -18.43 8.87
CA ALA A 174 12.04 -17.67 7.81
C ALA A 174 13.05 -16.82 7.02
N PHE A 175 14.10 -16.33 7.68
CA PHE A 175 15.24 -15.67 7.03
C PHE A 175 16.06 -16.67 6.21
N LEU A 176 16.33 -17.86 6.72
CA LEU A 176 17.01 -18.93 5.98
C LEU A 176 16.22 -19.32 4.72
N LEU A 177 14.88 -19.41 4.80
CA LEU A 177 14.03 -19.65 3.64
C LEU A 177 14.17 -18.56 2.56
N ALA A 178 14.17 -17.29 2.98
CA ALA A 178 14.36 -16.17 2.07
C ALA A 178 15.77 -16.18 1.46
N LYS A 179 16.80 -16.54 2.23
CA LYS A 179 18.18 -16.68 1.74
C LYS A 179 18.34 -17.83 0.75
N LEU A 180 17.69 -18.97 1.01
CA LEU A 180 17.69 -20.12 0.10
C LEU A 180 17.16 -19.72 -1.29
N ALA A 181 16.06 -18.97 -1.35
CA ALA A 181 15.53 -18.46 -2.63
C ALA A 181 16.53 -17.56 -3.37
N THR A 182 17.29 -16.72 -2.67
CA THR A 182 18.35 -15.89 -3.26
C THR A 182 19.51 -16.73 -3.79
N VAL A 183 19.97 -17.73 -3.03
CA VAL A 183 21.03 -18.67 -3.46
C VAL A 183 20.59 -19.48 -4.70
N MET A 184 19.30 -19.78 -4.81
CA MET A 184 18.70 -20.39 -6.01
C MET A 184 18.55 -19.42 -7.19
N GLN A 185 19.15 -18.23 -7.14
CA GLN A 185 19.07 -17.17 -8.16
C GLN A 185 17.62 -16.68 -8.41
N GLN A 186 16.78 -16.75 -7.38
CA GLN A 186 15.39 -16.28 -7.40
C GLN A 186 15.16 -15.16 -6.36
N PRO A 187 15.80 -13.99 -6.50
CA PRO A 187 15.64 -12.89 -5.53
C PRO A 187 14.18 -12.40 -5.42
N HIS A 188 13.41 -12.47 -6.50
CA HIS A 188 11.97 -12.15 -6.47
C HIS A 188 11.17 -13.14 -5.59
N ALA A 189 11.58 -14.41 -5.55
CA ALA A 189 10.98 -15.39 -4.65
C ALA A 189 11.34 -15.06 -3.20
N SER A 190 12.59 -14.66 -2.92
CA SER A 190 13.00 -14.16 -1.59
C SER A 190 12.06 -13.04 -1.10
N VAL A 191 11.81 -12.03 -1.94
CA VAL A 191 10.89 -10.92 -1.64
C VAL A 191 9.48 -11.41 -1.33
N ARG A 192 8.95 -12.33 -2.14
CA ARG A 192 7.61 -12.91 -1.93
C ARG A 192 7.51 -13.66 -0.61
N LEU A 193 8.50 -14.49 -0.28
CA LEU A 193 8.50 -15.31 0.93
C LEU A 193 8.62 -14.44 2.17
N SER A 194 9.55 -13.49 2.15
CA SER A 194 9.69 -12.50 3.22
C SER A 194 8.44 -11.66 3.38
N LYS A 195 7.74 -11.29 2.29
CA LYS A 195 6.45 -10.58 2.35
C LYS A 195 5.35 -11.43 3.01
N ILE A 196 5.31 -12.74 2.79
CA ILE A 196 4.35 -13.64 3.46
C ILE A 196 4.63 -13.66 4.97
N ALA A 197 5.87 -13.93 5.36
CA ALA A 197 6.32 -13.95 6.75
C ALA A 197 6.11 -12.60 7.45
N PHE A 198 6.47 -11.50 6.78
CA PHE A 198 6.28 -10.14 7.25
C PHE A 198 4.82 -9.79 7.52
N ASN A 199 3.90 -10.23 6.66
CA ASN A 199 2.47 -10.00 6.85
C ASN A 199 1.90 -10.77 8.05
N ARG A 200 2.60 -11.82 8.51
CA ARG A 200 2.29 -12.58 9.73
C ARG A 200 2.91 -11.98 10.99
N GLY A 201 3.76 -10.95 10.85
CA GLY A 201 4.41 -10.26 11.97
C GLY A 201 5.89 -10.60 12.17
N LEU A 202 6.48 -11.45 11.33
CA LEU A 202 7.91 -11.77 11.43
C LEU A 202 8.80 -10.61 10.94
N PRO A 203 9.97 -10.37 11.57
CA PRO A 203 10.81 -9.19 11.34
C PRO A 203 11.66 -9.26 10.06
N LEU A 204 11.05 -9.59 8.92
CA LEU A 204 11.71 -9.74 7.61
C LEU A 204 11.56 -8.49 6.74
N ALA A 205 11.55 -7.31 7.36
CA ALA A 205 11.34 -6.04 6.66
C ALA A 205 12.38 -5.82 5.55
N GLU A 206 13.65 -6.12 5.84
CA GLU A 206 14.74 -5.88 4.89
C GLU A 206 14.63 -6.74 3.63
N GLN A 207 14.34 -8.04 3.79
CA GLN A 207 14.20 -8.97 2.68
C GLN A 207 12.88 -8.76 1.95
N ALA A 208 11.82 -8.36 2.68
CA ALA A 208 10.55 -8.00 2.08
C ALA A 208 10.63 -6.68 1.31
N TYR A 209 11.55 -5.76 1.62
CA TYR A 209 11.71 -4.44 1.00
C TYR A 209 13.19 -4.18 0.61
N PRO A 210 13.72 -4.92 -0.39
CA PRO A 210 15.12 -4.81 -0.78
C PRO A 210 15.39 -3.51 -1.57
N THR A 211 16.56 -2.91 -1.35
CA THR A 211 16.96 -1.60 -1.90
C THR A 211 17.98 -1.70 -3.05
N ASN A 212 18.19 -2.90 -3.60
CA ASN A 212 19.21 -3.18 -4.61
C ASN A 212 18.69 -4.00 -5.81
N LEU A 213 17.36 -4.12 -5.96
CA LEU A 213 16.73 -4.91 -7.03
C LEU A 213 16.19 -4.09 -8.20
N LEU A 214 16.26 -2.76 -8.15
CA LEU A 214 16.06 -1.94 -9.34
C LEU A 214 17.40 -1.71 -10.04
N PRO A 215 17.50 -1.98 -11.34
CA PRO A 215 18.70 -1.65 -12.11
C PRO A 215 18.81 -0.14 -12.28
N GLU A 216 20.02 0.32 -12.59
CA GLU A 216 20.21 1.65 -13.17
C GLU A 216 19.46 1.76 -14.50
N TYR A 217 18.93 2.94 -14.79
CA TYR A 217 18.20 3.20 -16.01
C TYR A 217 18.38 4.65 -16.48
N LYS A 218 18.33 4.86 -17.79
CA LYS A 218 18.37 6.20 -18.37
C LYS A 218 17.06 6.92 -18.06
N ARG A 219 17.12 8.06 -17.35
CA ARG A 219 15.95 8.91 -17.14
C ARG A 219 15.57 9.63 -18.43
N ILE A 220 14.30 9.54 -18.81
CA ILE A 220 13.76 10.18 -20.03
C ILE A 220 12.60 11.15 -19.76
N ASN A 221 12.17 11.31 -18.50
CA ASN A 221 11.12 12.23 -18.07
C ASN A 221 11.49 12.86 -16.71
N LYS A 222 10.59 13.65 -16.11
CA LYS A 222 10.74 14.21 -14.76
C LYS A 222 11.10 13.11 -13.75
N PRO A 223 11.95 13.41 -12.75
CA PRO A 223 12.35 12.43 -11.76
C PRO A 223 11.14 11.97 -10.93
N VAL A 224 11.09 10.67 -10.66
CA VAL A 224 10.20 10.08 -9.67
C VAL A 224 11.02 9.74 -8.44
N GLU A 225 10.43 9.95 -7.26
CA GLU A 225 11.03 9.55 -5.99
C GLU A 225 11.47 8.07 -6.03
N PRO A 226 12.76 7.75 -5.74
CA PRO A 226 13.24 6.37 -5.77
C PRO A 226 12.42 5.41 -4.91
N ALA A 227 12.06 5.83 -3.69
CA ALA A 227 11.24 5.01 -2.79
C ALA A 227 9.86 4.67 -3.39
N LEU A 228 9.26 5.55 -4.21
CA LEU A 228 7.99 5.29 -4.89
C LEU A 228 8.18 4.27 -6.02
N LEU A 229 9.28 4.35 -6.79
CA LEU A 229 9.61 3.36 -7.82
C LEU A 229 9.83 1.98 -7.22
N TYR A 230 10.54 1.89 -6.09
CA TYR A 230 10.73 0.65 -5.35
C TYR A 230 9.40 0.11 -4.82
N ALA A 231 8.56 0.94 -4.21
CA ALA A 231 7.24 0.56 -3.71
C ALA A 231 6.33 0.00 -4.80
N LEU A 232 6.27 0.69 -5.95
CA LEU A 232 5.47 0.26 -7.10
C LEU A 232 6.03 -1.03 -7.70
N SER A 233 7.32 -1.11 -8.01
CA SER A 233 7.93 -2.29 -8.65
C SER A 233 7.80 -3.55 -7.78
N ARG A 234 7.91 -3.39 -6.46
CA ARG A 234 7.64 -4.46 -5.50
C ARG A 234 6.19 -4.93 -5.58
N GLN A 235 5.24 -4.02 -5.66
CA GLN A 235 3.82 -4.36 -5.72
C GLN A 235 3.44 -5.01 -7.07
N GLU A 236 4.06 -4.57 -8.16
CA GLU A 236 3.78 -5.04 -9.51
C GLU A 236 4.36 -6.43 -9.81
N SER A 237 5.62 -6.65 -9.48
CA SER A 237 6.34 -7.86 -9.92
C SER A 237 7.13 -8.55 -8.83
N GLU A 238 7.19 -7.97 -7.62
CA GLU A 238 8.12 -8.38 -6.57
C GLU A 238 9.57 -8.41 -7.10
N PHE A 239 9.86 -7.47 -8.00
CA PHE A 239 11.13 -7.34 -8.73
C PHE A 239 11.46 -8.51 -9.66
N ASN A 240 10.47 -9.23 -10.18
CA ASN A 240 10.69 -10.23 -11.21
C ASN A 240 10.77 -9.57 -12.61
N PRO A 241 11.96 -9.51 -13.25
CA PRO A 241 12.13 -8.81 -14.53
C PRO A 241 11.44 -9.51 -15.71
N VAL A 242 11.11 -10.81 -15.58
CA VAL A 242 10.46 -11.59 -16.63
C VAL A 242 8.95 -11.75 -16.39
N ALA A 243 8.39 -11.10 -15.37
CA ALA A 243 6.98 -11.18 -15.01
C ALA A 243 6.06 -10.82 -16.20
N LYS A 244 5.01 -11.62 -16.38
CA LYS A 244 3.96 -11.40 -17.36
C LYS A 244 2.60 -11.63 -16.68
N SER A 245 1.73 -10.62 -16.67
CA SER A 245 0.38 -10.80 -16.17
C SER A 245 -0.50 -11.54 -17.20
N PRO A 246 -1.61 -12.18 -16.77
CA PRO A 246 -2.57 -12.79 -17.68
C PRO A 246 -3.12 -11.82 -18.74
N VAL A 247 -3.28 -10.55 -18.38
CA VAL A 247 -3.77 -9.49 -19.28
C VAL A 247 -2.66 -8.85 -20.13
N GLY A 248 -1.40 -9.28 -19.96
CA GLY A 248 -0.29 -8.95 -20.86
C GLY A 248 0.66 -7.85 -20.39
N ALA A 249 0.55 -7.39 -19.14
CA ALA A 249 1.50 -6.48 -18.49
C ALA A 249 2.87 -7.16 -18.30
N ARG A 250 3.98 -6.38 -18.34
CA ARG A 250 5.34 -6.96 -18.48
C ARG A 250 6.40 -6.31 -17.60
N GLY A 251 7.30 -7.14 -17.08
CA GLY A 251 8.54 -6.78 -16.41
C GLY A 251 8.36 -6.18 -15.01
N LEU A 252 9.41 -5.51 -14.53
CA LEU A 252 9.52 -4.99 -13.16
C LEU A 252 8.36 -4.07 -12.76
N MET A 253 7.95 -3.18 -13.66
CA MET A 253 6.89 -2.20 -13.43
C MET A 253 5.56 -2.59 -14.07
N GLN A 254 5.42 -3.84 -14.56
CA GLN A 254 4.19 -4.37 -15.19
C GLN A 254 3.52 -3.40 -16.18
N ILE A 255 4.28 -2.92 -17.17
CA ILE A 255 3.74 -1.96 -18.14
C ILE A 255 3.04 -2.72 -19.27
N MET A 256 1.87 -2.23 -19.68
CA MET A 256 1.16 -2.73 -20.86
C MET A 256 1.93 -2.38 -22.15
N PRO A 257 2.04 -3.30 -23.13
CA PRO A 257 2.74 -3.03 -24.39
C PRO A 257 2.25 -1.78 -25.14
N GLY A 258 0.94 -1.49 -25.10
CA GLY A 258 0.35 -0.28 -25.68
C GLY A 258 0.83 1.00 -24.98
N THR A 259 0.77 1.02 -23.64
CA THR A 259 1.30 2.12 -22.82
C THR A 259 2.79 2.33 -23.07
N ALA A 260 3.59 1.27 -23.04
CA ALA A 260 5.03 1.33 -23.31
C ALA A 260 5.34 1.92 -24.69
N ARG A 261 4.56 1.58 -25.72
CA ARG A 261 4.70 2.16 -27.06
C ARG A 261 4.37 3.66 -27.08
N ALA A 262 3.30 4.07 -26.40
CA ALA A 262 2.90 5.46 -26.31
C ALA A 262 3.98 6.31 -25.61
N ILE A 263 4.49 5.84 -24.47
CA ILE A 263 5.55 6.51 -23.70
C ILE A 263 6.85 6.58 -24.51
N ALA A 264 7.24 5.49 -25.17
CA ALA A 264 8.42 5.47 -26.04
C ALA A 264 8.30 6.51 -27.17
N ARG A 265 7.14 6.60 -27.83
CA ARG A 265 6.87 7.59 -28.88
C ARG A 265 6.92 9.03 -28.35
N GLN A 266 6.26 9.30 -27.23
CA GLN A 266 6.24 10.63 -26.61
C GLN A 266 7.64 11.13 -26.25
N ASN A 267 8.49 10.22 -25.77
CA ASN A 267 9.86 10.54 -25.34
C ASN A 267 10.92 10.32 -26.43
N LYS A 268 10.51 10.09 -27.69
CA LYS A 268 11.40 9.87 -28.84
C LYS A 268 12.42 8.73 -28.63
N VAL A 269 12.01 7.67 -27.94
CA VAL A 269 12.82 6.46 -27.73
C VAL A 269 12.27 5.32 -28.59
N ARG A 270 13.15 4.49 -29.13
CA ARG A 270 12.75 3.32 -29.92
C ARG A 270 11.97 2.31 -29.07
N TYR A 271 10.80 1.89 -29.54
CA TYR A 271 9.97 0.87 -28.89
C TYR A 271 10.44 -0.55 -29.24
N HIS A 272 10.69 -1.38 -28.23
CA HIS A 272 10.96 -2.81 -28.40
C HIS A 272 10.15 -3.64 -27.41
N ARG A 273 9.12 -4.35 -27.90
CA ARG A 273 8.25 -5.17 -27.05
C ARG A 273 9.00 -6.26 -26.28
N SER A 274 9.99 -6.90 -26.90
CA SER A 274 10.78 -7.97 -26.28
C SER A 274 11.66 -7.47 -25.14
N LYS A 275 12.15 -6.22 -25.22
CA LYS A 275 12.97 -5.60 -24.17
C LYS A 275 12.21 -5.40 -22.86
N LEU A 276 10.86 -5.32 -22.89
CA LEU A 276 10.05 -5.20 -21.67
C LEU A 276 10.26 -6.33 -20.65
N THR A 277 10.74 -7.51 -21.08
CA THR A 277 11.08 -8.64 -20.18
C THR A 277 12.51 -9.13 -20.31
N LYS A 278 13.30 -8.59 -21.26
CA LYS A 278 14.70 -8.98 -21.49
C LYS A 278 15.70 -7.94 -21.00
N ASP A 279 15.26 -6.70 -20.83
CA ASP A 279 16.08 -5.56 -20.44
C ASP A 279 15.36 -4.83 -19.28
N PRO A 280 15.72 -5.18 -18.03
CA PRO A 280 15.11 -4.60 -16.84
C PRO A 280 15.23 -3.07 -16.80
N SER A 281 16.37 -2.51 -17.22
CA SER A 281 16.61 -1.06 -17.28
C SER A 281 15.67 -0.37 -18.26
N TYR A 282 15.43 -0.97 -19.43
CA TYR A 282 14.45 -0.47 -20.40
C TYR A 282 13.02 -0.49 -19.84
N ASN A 283 12.64 -1.53 -19.10
CA ASN A 283 11.33 -1.61 -18.44
C ASN A 283 11.17 -0.49 -17.39
N VAL A 284 12.15 -0.32 -16.52
CA VAL A 284 12.11 0.72 -15.47
C VAL A 284 12.13 2.12 -16.07
N MET A 285 12.92 2.36 -17.12
CA MET A 285 12.94 3.65 -17.84
C MET A 285 11.54 4.04 -18.33
N LEU A 286 10.83 3.15 -19.03
CA LEU A 286 9.49 3.44 -19.53
C LEU A 286 8.46 3.55 -18.40
N GLY A 287 8.61 2.75 -17.34
CA GLY A 287 7.66 2.75 -16.22
C GLY A 287 7.80 3.98 -15.34
N ALA A 288 9.04 4.41 -15.08
CA ALA A 288 9.33 5.67 -14.40
C ALA A 288 8.81 6.87 -15.20
N ALA A 289 8.99 6.86 -16.53
CA ALA A 289 8.44 7.91 -17.39
C ALA A 289 6.90 7.92 -17.38
N HIS A 290 6.26 6.76 -17.43
CA HIS A 290 4.80 6.65 -17.32
C HIS A 290 4.28 7.17 -15.97
N LEU A 291 4.92 6.76 -14.87
CA LEU A 291 4.56 7.20 -13.53
C LEU A 291 4.75 8.71 -13.36
N ALA A 292 5.81 9.29 -13.94
CA ALA A 292 6.03 10.73 -13.97
C ALA A 292 4.90 11.49 -14.72
N ASP A 293 4.46 10.97 -15.87
CA ASP A 293 3.33 11.55 -16.62
C ASP A 293 2.03 11.52 -15.83
N LEU A 294 1.75 10.42 -15.11
CA LEU A 294 0.58 10.32 -14.25
C LEU A 294 0.66 11.29 -13.06
N LEU A 295 1.82 11.36 -12.39
CA LEU A 295 2.04 12.33 -11.31
C LEU A 295 1.77 13.76 -11.81
N ALA A 296 2.31 14.13 -12.96
CA ALA A 296 2.06 15.44 -13.56
C ALA A 296 0.58 15.67 -13.87
N SER A 297 -0.10 14.66 -14.45
CA SER A 297 -1.52 14.73 -14.81
C SER A 297 -2.46 14.92 -13.61
N TYR A 298 -2.04 14.50 -12.42
CA TYR A 298 -2.84 14.59 -11.19
C TYR A 298 -2.28 15.57 -10.16
N ASN A 299 -1.51 16.58 -10.60
CA ASN A 299 -0.91 17.60 -9.73
C ASN A 299 -0.07 17.01 -8.58
N GLY A 300 0.60 15.87 -8.82
CA GLY A 300 1.41 15.18 -7.83
C GLY A 300 0.63 14.34 -6.81
N SER A 301 -0.70 14.21 -6.93
CA SER A 301 -1.51 13.36 -6.05
C SER A 301 -1.15 11.89 -6.21
N TYR A 302 -0.65 11.27 -5.14
CA TYR A 302 -0.28 9.86 -5.16
C TYR A 302 -1.51 8.96 -5.25
N ILE A 303 -2.61 9.30 -4.57
CA ILE A 303 -3.85 8.52 -4.63
C ILE A 303 -4.35 8.39 -6.07
N LEU A 304 -4.53 9.52 -6.76
CA LEU A 304 -5.06 9.54 -8.14
C LEU A 304 -4.09 8.89 -9.12
N THR A 305 -2.79 9.13 -8.94
CA THR A 305 -1.73 8.50 -9.76
C THR A 305 -1.75 6.99 -9.65
N LEU A 306 -1.82 6.43 -8.44
CA LEU A 306 -1.82 4.99 -8.23
C LEU A 306 -3.12 4.34 -8.71
N VAL A 307 -4.26 5.02 -8.57
CA VAL A 307 -5.51 4.59 -9.18
C VAL A 307 -5.40 4.59 -10.71
N ALA A 308 -4.83 5.63 -11.31
CA ALA A 308 -4.66 5.67 -12.76
C ALA A 308 -3.71 4.59 -13.28
N TYR A 309 -2.63 4.31 -12.55
CA TYR A 309 -1.67 3.27 -12.90
C TYR A 309 -2.32 1.88 -12.91
N ASN A 310 -3.11 1.57 -11.87
CA ASN A 310 -3.71 0.23 -11.70
C ASN A 310 -5.06 0.05 -12.44
N ALA A 311 -5.92 1.08 -12.44
CA ALA A 311 -7.31 0.99 -12.89
C ALA A 311 -7.62 1.93 -14.08
N GLY A 312 -6.66 2.74 -14.52
CA GLY A 312 -6.78 3.65 -15.65
C GLY A 312 -7.41 5.00 -15.32
N GLY A 313 -7.08 6.03 -16.11
CA GLY A 313 -7.54 7.40 -15.88
C GLY A 313 -9.06 7.60 -16.00
N GLY A 314 -9.77 6.69 -16.67
CA GLY A 314 -11.24 6.69 -16.69
C GLY A 314 -11.85 6.47 -15.31
N ARG A 315 -11.24 5.60 -14.49
CA ARG A 315 -11.69 5.35 -13.11
C ARG A 315 -11.40 6.53 -12.19
N VAL A 316 -10.26 7.20 -12.38
CA VAL A 316 -10.00 8.47 -11.68
C VAL A 316 -11.11 9.47 -11.95
N ARG A 317 -11.44 9.73 -13.22
CA ARG A 317 -12.51 10.69 -13.58
C ARG A 317 -13.87 10.31 -12.97
N SER A 318 -14.27 9.05 -13.07
CA SER A 318 -15.54 8.56 -12.51
C SER A 318 -15.59 8.74 -10.99
N TRP A 319 -14.57 8.25 -10.28
CA TRP A 319 -14.55 8.24 -8.82
C TRP A 319 -14.33 9.62 -8.22
N THR A 320 -13.57 10.51 -8.86
CA THR A 320 -13.49 11.91 -8.45
C THR A 320 -14.83 12.62 -8.59
N LYS A 321 -15.61 12.32 -9.65
CA LYS A 321 -16.97 12.86 -9.81
C LYS A 321 -17.94 12.33 -8.75
N GLU A 322 -17.86 11.04 -8.42
CA GLU A 322 -18.77 10.38 -7.47
C GLU A 322 -18.42 10.68 -6.00
N PHE A 323 -17.13 10.79 -5.68
CA PHE A 323 -16.62 10.81 -4.30
C PHE A 323 -16.11 12.18 -3.85
N GLY A 324 -15.99 13.13 -4.79
CA GLY A 324 -15.18 14.33 -4.61
C GLY A 324 -13.73 14.10 -5.01
N ASP A 325 -13.00 15.21 -5.22
CA ASP A 325 -11.57 15.18 -5.51
C ASP A 325 -10.77 15.03 -4.21
N PRO A 326 -9.93 13.98 -4.04
CA PRO A 326 -9.13 13.81 -2.82
C PRO A 326 -8.06 14.89 -2.65
N ARG A 327 -7.90 15.78 -3.64
CA ARG A 327 -7.06 16.99 -3.57
C ARG A 327 -7.85 18.22 -3.09
N ALA A 328 -9.14 18.10 -2.80
CA ALA A 328 -9.91 19.16 -2.17
C ALA A 328 -9.78 19.06 -0.64
N LYS A 329 -9.70 20.20 0.05
CA LYS A 329 -9.52 20.26 1.52
C LYS A 329 -10.69 19.64 2.29
N ASN A 330 -11.88 19.64 1.70
CA ASN A 330 -13.11 19.11 2.30
C ASN A 330 -13.34 17.61 2.02
N VAL A 331 -12.39 16.92 1.37
CA VAL A 331 -12.47 15.49 1.10
C VAL A 331 -11.41 14.78 1.92
N ASP A 332 -11.85 13.93 2.86
CA ASP A 332 -10.93 13.10 3.63
C ASP A 332 -10.27 12.05 2.71
N ALA A 333 -8.95 12.15 2.58
CA ALA A 333 -8.17 11.30 1.69
C ALA A 333 -8.17 9.81 2.12
N ILE A 334 -8.31 9.53 3.41
CA ILE A 334 -8.36 8.16 3.96
C ILE A 334 -9.71 7.54 3.61
N ASP A 335 -10.81 8.28 3.79
CA ASP A 335 -12.15 7.86 3.37
C ASP A 335 -12.25 7.68 1.86
N TRP A 336 -11.63 8.57 1.08
CA TRP A 336 -11.58 8.43 -0.38
C TRP A 336 -10.94 7.11 -0.80
N VAL A 337 -9.84 6.71 -0.16
CA VAL A 337 -9.19 5.42 -0.40
C VAL A 337 -10.11 4.25 0.00
N GLU A 338 -10.88 4.33 1.08
CA GLU A 338 -11.86 3.30 1.43
C GLU A 338 -13.00 3.16 0.41
N ARG A 339 -13.39 4.29 -0.17
CA ARG A 339 -14.49 4.39 -1.13
C ARG A 339 -14.16 3.79 -2.49
N ILE A 340 -12.89 3.61 -2.85
CA ILE A 340 -12.45 2.88 -4.07
C ILE A 340 -13.15 1.51 -4.17
N PRO A 341 -14.06 1.27 -5.14
CA PRO A 341 -14.89 0.07 -5.20
C PRO A 341 -14.11 -1.23 -5.39
N PHE A 342 -13.05 -1.17 -6.20
CA PHE A 342 -12.24 -2.32 -6.52
C PHE A 342 -11.32 -2.64 -5.35
N THR A 343 -11.57 -3.78 -4.68
CA THR A 343 -10.75 -4.23 -3.54
C THR A 343 -9.28 -4.36 -3.93
N GLU A 344 -8.99 -4.80 -5.16
CA GLU A 344 -7.62 -4.84 -5.68
C GLU A 344 -6.98 -3.45 -5.70
N THR A 345 -7.61 -2.47 -6.35
CA THR A 345 -7.10 -1.09 -6.47
C THR A 345 -7.00 -0.40 -5.10
N ARG A 346 -8.00 -0.57 -4.23
CA ARG A 346 -7.98 -0.04 -2.86
C ARG A 346 -6.77 -0.58 -2.09
N ASN A 347 -6.53 -1.89 -2.16
CA ASN A 347 -5.39 -2.51 -1.51
C ASN A 347 -4.06 -2.14 -2.19
N TYR A 348 -4.05 -1.92 -3.50
CA TYR A 348 -2.90 -1.48 -4.27
C TYR A 348 -2.41 -0.12 -3.78
N VAL A 349 -3.30 0.87 -3.68
CA VAL A 349 -2.99 2.21 -3.15
C VAL A 349 -2.40 2.12 -1.74
N LYS A 350 -3.09 1.41 -0.82
CA LYS A 350 -2.63 1.25 0.56
C LYS A 350 -1.26 0.59 0.64
N LYS A 351 -1.04 -0.51 -0.09
CA LYS A 351 0.23 -1.26 -0.07
C LYS A 351 1.40 -0.43 -0.60
N ILE A 352 1.20 0.35 -1.66
CA ILE A 352 2.27 1.19 -2.21
C ILE A 352 2.56 2.37 -1.29
N LEU A 353 1.55 3.05 -0.74
CA LEU A 353 1.78 4.14 0.21
C LEU A 353 2.47 3.67 1.50
N THR A 354 2.11 2.50 2.01
CA THR A 354 2.82 1.87 3.13
C THR A 354 4.25 1.52 2.76
N GLY A 355 4.44 0.88 1.60
CA GLY A 355 5.75 0.48 1.11
C GLY A 355 6.67 1.67 0.82
N LEU A 356 6.12 2.79 0.37
CA LEU A 356 6.83 4.04 0.14
C LEU A 356 7.50 4.54 1.42
N GLN A 357 6.80 4.56 2.56
CA GLN A 357 7.41 4.99 3.83
C GLN A 357 8.51 4.02 4.27
N ILE A 358 8.30 2.71 4.08
CA ILE A 358 9.30 1.68 4.42
C ILE A 358 10.54 1.84 3.54
N PHE A 359 10.38 2.06 2.23
CA PHE A 359 11.50 2.30 1.33
C PHE A 359 12.22 3.62 1.61
N ARG A 360 11.52 4.69 2.01
CA ARG A 360 12.17 5.91 2.49
C ARG A 360 13.06 5.62 3.69
N SER A 361 12.54 4.89 4.68
CA SER A 361 13.31 4.48 5.86
C SER A 361 14.54 3.64 5.49
N ARG A 362 14.38 2.68 4.57
CA ARG A 362 15.47 1.82 4.09
C ARG A 362 16.53 2.55 3.26
N LEU A 363 16.14 3.53 2.45
CA LEU A 363 17.03 4.21 1.50
C LEU A 363 17.72 5.43 2.13
N ASN A 364 17.01 6.17 2.97
CA ASN A 364 17.46 7.48 3.47
C ASN A 364 17.66 7.50 5.00
N GLY A 365 17.44 6.37 5.67
CA GLY A 365 17.41 6.28 7.13
C GLY A 365 16.01 6.51 7.71
N PRO A 366 15.77 6.09 8.97
CA PRO A 366 14.43 6.08 9.56
C PRO A 366 13.86 7.47 9.84
N GLY A 367 14.71 8.49 10.07
CA GLY A 367 14.29 9.85 10.41
C GLY A 367 13.58 10.56 9.25
N GLY A 368 12.42 11.16 9.53
CA GLY A 368 11.61 11.87 8.53
C GLY A 368 10.99 10.97 7.45
N ALA A 369 11.14 9.65 7.55
CA ALA A 369 10.64 8.69 6.58
C ALA A 369 9.12 8.56 6.61
N LEU A 370 8.50 8.69 7.79
CA LEU A 370 7.05 8.60 7.95
C LEU A 370 6.39 9.94 7.64
N ARG A 371 5.80 10.06 6.45
CA ARG A 371 5.01 11.22 6.02
C ARG A 371 3.77 10.83 5.22
N ILE A 372 3.12 9.73 5.62
CA ILE A 372 1.96 9.15 4.95
C ILE A 372 0.75 10.11 4.85
N LEU A 373 0.47 10.91 5.89
CA LEU A 373 -0.62 11.89 5.87
C LEU A 373 -0.35 13.00 4.83
N SER A 374 0.89 13.49 4.75
CA SER A 374 1.28 14.44 3.71
C SER A 374 1.17 13.82 2.32
N ASP A 375 1.59 12.56 2.14
CA ASP A 375 1.49 11.87 0.85
C ASP A 375 0.04 11.63 0.41
N LEU A 376 -0.85 11.32 1.35
CA LEU A 376 -2.28 11.15 1.08
C LEU A 376 -2.92 12.45 0.60
N ASN A 377 -2.48 13.58 1.15
CA ASN A 377 -2.98 14.91 0.80
C ASN A 377 -2.17 15.61 -0.31
N ARG A 378 -1.26 14.91 -1.01
CA ARG A 378 -0.49 15.52 -2.11
C ARG A 378 -1.40 16.01 -3.23
N GLY A 379 -0.99 17.13 -3.81
CA GLY A 379 -1.67 17.76 -4.95
C GLY A 379 -2.89 18.58 -4.57
N GLN A 380 -3.19 18.72 -3.27
CA GLN A 380 -4.02 19.80 -2.76
C GLN A 380 -3.41 21.13 -3.21
N GLN A 381 -4.21 21.97 -3.88
CA GLN A 381 -3.80 23.33 -4.14
C GLN A 381 -3.85 24.09 -2.82
N GLU A 382 -2.78 24.84 -2.51
CA GLU A 382 -2.94 25.96 -1.59
C GLU A 382 -3.97 26.89 -2.23
N THR A 383 -5.06 27.19 -1.53
CA THR A 383 -5.83 28.38 -1.87
C THR A 383 -4.83 29.53 -1.92
N PRO A 384 -4.82 30.39 -2.97
CA PRO A 384 -4.10 31.65 -2.86
C PRO A 384 -4.52 32.27 -1.53
N ALA A 385 -3.55 32.65 -0.69
CA ALA A 385 -3.86 33.42 0.50
C ALA A 385 -4.81 34.52 0.07
N GLU A 386 -6.00 34.56 0.67
CA GLU A 386 -6.94 35.66 0.49
C GLU A 386 -6.11 36.90 0.81
N THR A 387 -5.75 37.65 -0.24
CA THR A 387 -4.96 38.87 -0.08
C THR A 387 -5.79 39.73 0.83
N ALA A 388 -5.30 39.91 2.06
CA ALA A 388 -5.89 40.84 3.00
C ALA A 388 -6.15 42.15 2.23
N PRO A 389 -7.35 42.74 2.33
CA PRO A 389 -7.62 44.00 1.68
C PRO A 389 -6.52 44.99 2.09
N PRO A 390 -6.01 45.83 1.16
CA PRO A 390 -4.99 46.81 1.49
C PRO A 390 -5.46 47.61 2.70
N GLY A 391 -4.63 47.63 3.74
CA GLY A 391 -4.91 48.39 4.95
C GLY A 391 -5.14 49.87 4.60
N PRO A 392 -5.95 50.60 5.39
CA PRO A 392 -6.28 51.99 5.09
C PRO A 392 -5.02 52.84 4.96
N GLU A 393 -4.98 53.66 3.91
CA GLU A 393 -3.90 54.63 3.67
C GLU A 393 -3.72 55.54 4.89
N PRO A 394 -2.47 55.83 5.30
CA PRO A 394 -2.22 56.76 6.39
C PRO A 394 -2.68 58.17 5.98
N ALA A 395 -3.50 58.77 6.84
CA ALA A 395 -3.98 60.13 6.68
C ALA A 395 -2.79 61.10 6.54
N THR A 396 -2.74 61.79 5.41
CA THR A 396 -1.82 62.90 5.18
C THR A 396 -2.17 64.02 6.16
N ALA A 397 -1.28 64.28 7.11
CA ALA A 397 -1.33 65.47 7.95
C ALA A 397 -0.96 66.68 7.09
N SER A 398 -1.89 67.64 7.02
CA SER A 398 -1.69 68.95 6.43
C SER A 398 -0.56 69.72 7.11
N ASN A 399 0.25 70.41 6.30
CA ASN A 399 0.85 71.71 6.60
C ASN A 399 0.95 72.51 5.31
#